data_AF-A0A1Z9PT74-F1
#
_entry.id   AF-A0A1Z9PT74-F1
#
_cell.length_a   1.000
_cell.length_b   1.000
_cell.length_c   1.000
_cell.angle_alpha   90.00
_cell.angle_beta   90.00
_cell.angle_gamma   90.00
#
_symmetry.space_group_name_H-M   'P 1'
#
loop_
_entity.id
_entity.type
_entity.pdbx_description
1 polymer ?
#
loop_
_entity_poly.entity_id
_entity_poly.type
_entity_poly.pdbx_seq_one_letter_code
_entity_poly.pdbx_strand_id
1 'polypeptide(L)'
;MIKFINFLFIILLSSKLYGLDVKILNDNPGNGSEIVNHSIVYVHYIGTLEDNTEFDNSYKRGEPINFQIGTRKVIAGWELGIMGMKKGGKRKIFIPSQLAYGENAIGNVIPANSNLIFEIEIIDVLQPSYKLIDNLQLKLAQTSDYKIVDIRTDKQRKKTGIIPGSILITAFDDTGNFIRDFFKIYQENITNGDKVIFVSDKGEVSAILANGFAENLKQLNIHSLKDGIQGLININFILEEYL
;
A
#
# COMPACT_ATOMS: atom_id res chain seq x y z
N MET A 1 32.72 22.80 32.80
CA MET A 1 31.63 21.85 33.13
C MET A 1 30.32 22.59 32.95
N ILE A 2 29.56 22.26 31.88
CA ILE A 2 28.08 22.20 31.82
C ILE A 2 27.32 23.51 32.17
N LYS A 3 26.36 24.05 31.43
CA LYS A 3 25.65 23.79 30.16
C LYS A 3 24.57 24.91 30.11
N PHE A 4 24.08 25.17 28.89
CA PHE A 4 22.66 25.44 28.56
C PHE A 4 22.09 26.87 28.58
N ILE A 5 21.29 27.06 27.52
CA ILE A 5 20.29 28.10 27.23
C ILE A 5 20.85 29.28 26.44
N ASN A 6 20.91 29.09 25.13
CA ASN A 6 20.73 30.18 24.19
C ASN A 6 19.28 30.21 23.73
N PHE A 7 18.72 31.40 23.90
CA PHE A 7 17.39 31.86 23.62
C PHE A 7 17.29 32.21 22.12
N LEU A 8 16.23 31.71 21.48
CA LEU A 8 15.37 32.39 20.49
C LEU A 8 16.01 33.45 19.57
N PHE A 9 16.20 33.14 18.29
CA PHE A 9 15.67 33.85 17.10
C PHE A 9 16.34 33.34 15.81
N ILE A 10 15.57 32.67 14.94
CA ILE A 10 15.39 33.00 13.52
C ILE A 10 14.15 32.20 13.07
N ILE A 11 13.06 32.95 12.97
CA ILE A 11 11.85 32.62 12.24
C ILE A 11 12.18 32.67 10.73
N LEU A 12 11.51 31.83 9.93
CA LEU A 12 11.47 31.85 8.46
C LEU A 12 12.78 31.47 7.74
N LEU A 13 13.10 30.18 7.74
CA LEU A 13 13.35 29.53 6.45
C LEU A 13 12.15 28.63 6.19
N SER A 14 11.15 29.17 5.48
CA SER A 14 10.35 28.35 4.59
C SER A 14 11.33 27.76 3.57
N SER A 15 12.01 26.68 3.94
CA SER A 15 12.24 25.68 2.92
C SER A 15 10.83 25.35 2.45
N LYS A 16 10.53 25.69 1.20
CA LYS A 16 9.75 24.76 0.41
C LYS A 16 10.33 23.38 0.75
N LEU A 17 9.65 22.62 1.61
CA LEU A 17 9.66 21.18 1.44
C LEU A 17 9.13 21.01 0.02
N TYR A 18 10.04 21.00 -0.96
CA TYR A 18 9.76 20.30 -2.18
C TYR A 18 9.48 18.89 -1.70
N GLY A 19 8.20 18.50 -1.71
CA GLY A 19 7.76 17.18 -1.29
C GLY A 19 8.69 16.16 -1.93
N LEU A 20 9.27 15.29 -1.09
CA LEU A 20 10.02 14.14 -1.55
C LEU A 20 9.02 13.17 -2.16
N ASP A 21 8.58 13.49 -3.37
CA ASP A 21 7.55 12.76 -4.09
C ASP A 21 8.10 12.31 -5.43
N VAL A 22 7.69 11.11 -5.82
CA VAL A 22 7.89 10.62 -7.19
C VAL A 22 7.13 11.54 -8.13
N LYS A 23 7.79 12.05 -9.17
CA LYS A 23 7.12 12.88 -10.19
C LYS A 23 6.80 12.02 -11.40
N ILE A 24 5.55 12.04 -11.83
CA ILE A 24 5.12 11.42 -13.08
C ILE A 24 5.45 12.40 -14.21
N LEU A 25 6.41 12.03 -15.07
CA LEU A 25 6.86 12.82 -16.21
C LEU A 25 6.05 12.53 -17.48
N ASN A 26 5.58 11.30 -17.63
CA ASN A 26 4.68 10.87 -18.70
C ASN A 26 3.84 9.70 -18.19
N ASP A 27 2.56 9.64 -18.55
CA ASP A 27 1.64 8.62 -18.10
C ASP A 27 0.77 8.08 -19.23
N ASN A 28 0.87 6.78 -19.44
CA ASN A 28 -0.13 5.98 -20.11
C ASN A 28 -0.55 4.87 -19.12
N PRO A 29 -1.74 4.97 -18.50
CA PRO A 29 -2.13 4.06 -17.44
C PRO A 29 -2.37 2.63 -17.90
N GLY A 30 -2.60 2.38 -19.20
CA GLY A 30 -3.04 1.07 -19.69
C GLY A 30 -4.53 0.80 -19.43
N ASN A 31 -5.01 -0.38 -19.79
CA ASN A 31 -6.44 -0.72 -19.75
C ASN A 31 -6.77 -2.08 -19.13
N GLY A 32 -5.76 -2.89 -18.77
CA GLY A 32 -5.99 -4.19 -18.14
C GLY A 32 -6.14 -4.12 -16.62
N SER A 33 -5.76 -5.21 -15.95
CA SER A 33 -5.75 -5.32 -14.49
C SER A 33 -4.94 -4.21 -13.82
N GLU A 34 -5.52 -3.58 -12.79
CA GLU A 34 -4.91 -2.48 -12.01
C GLU A 34 -3.92 -3.02 -10.98
N ILE A 35 -2.77 -2.36 -10.84
CA ILE A 35 -1.80 -2.62 -9.80
C ILE A 35 -2.37 -2.11 -8.47
N VAL A 36 -2.57 -3.05 -7.55
CA VAL A 36 -2.98 -2.80 -6.17
C VAL A 36 -1.95 -3.42 -5.21
N ASN A 37 -2.10 -3.18 -3.90
CA ASN A 37 -1.23 -3.80 -2.91
C ASN A 37 -1.24 -5.33 -3.07
N HIS A 38 -0.06 -5.95 -2.91
CA HIS A 38 0.18 -7.39 -3.10
C HIS A 38 0.00 -7.93 -4.53
N SER A 39 -0.30 -7.10 -5.53
CA SER A 39 -0.19 -7.52 -6.93
C SER A 39 1.23 -7.98 -7.24
N ILE A 40 1.37 -9.06 -8.01
CA ILE A 40 2.64 -9.41 -8.64
C ILE A 40 2.66 -8.72 -10.00
N VAL A 41 3.69 -7.90 -10.23
CA VAL A 41 3.81 -7.10 -11.45
C VAL A 41 5.00 -7.59 -12.26
N TYR A 42 4.82 -7.66 -13.57
CA TYR A 42 5.88 -7.95 -14.54
C TYR A 42 6.14 -6.69 -15.32
N VAL A 43 7.38 -6.21 -15.32
CA VAL A 43 7.71 -4.93 -15.94
C VAL A 43 8.96 -5.01 -16.79
N HIS A 44 8.89 -4.33 -17.92
CA HIS A 44 10.07 -3.81 -18.59
C HIS A 44 10.35 -2.38 -18.13
N TYR A 45 11.60 -1.98 -18.21
CA TYR A 45 12.07 -0.67 -17.81
C TYR A 45 13.41 -0.30 -18.43
N ILE A 46 13.65 1.01 -18.46
CA ILE A 46 14.93 1.66 -18.71
C ILE A 46 15.18 2.63 -17.55
N GLY A 47 16.33 2.53 -16.90
CA GLY A 47 16.78 3.40 -15.83
C GLY A 47 17.93 4.29 -16.29
N THR A 48 17.80 5.60 -16.09
CA THR A 48 18.82 6.59 -16.44
C THR A 48 19.08 7.57 -15.30
N LEU A 49 20.29 8.11 -15.24
CA LEU A 49 20.61 9.30 -14.45
C LEU A 49 19.99 10.55 -15.11
N GLU A 50 20.03 11.69 -14.42
CA GLU A 50 19.49 12.96 -14.92
C GLU A 50 20.22 13.49 -16.16
N ASP A 51 21.47 13.09 -16.37
CA ASP A 51 22.26 13.41 -17.57
C ASP A 51 21.96 12.47 -18.76
N ASN A 52 20.97 11.58 -18.62
CA ASN A 52 20.56 10.52 -19.56
C ASN A 52 21.54 9.34 -19.67
N THR A 53 22.53 9.24 -18.78
CA THR A 53 23.36 8.03 -18.70
C THR A 53 22.49 6.83 -18.30
N GLU A 54 22.34 5.86 -19.20
CA GLU A 54 21.65 4.61 -18.92
C GLU A 54 22.51 3.76 -17.96
N PHE A 55 21.93 3.38 -16.82
CA PHE A 55 22.59 2.48 -15.86
C PHE A 55 22.00 1.07 -15.87
N ASP A 56 20.75 0.90 -16.33
CA ASP A 56 20.08 -0.39 -16.36
C ASP A 56 18.92 -0.42 -17.39
N ASN A 57 18.74 -1.55 -18.06
CA ASN A 57 17.74 -1.72 -19.12
C ASN A 57 17.34 -3.20 -19.27
N SER A 58 16.10 -3.51 -18.92
CA SER A 58 15.58 -4.89 -19.01
C SER A 58 15.33 -5.35 -20.44
N TYR A 59 15.07 -4.45 -21.39
CA TYR A 59 14.92 -4.84 -22.80
C TYR A 59 16.24 -5.39 -23.37
N LYS A 60 17.39 -4.85 -22.94
CA LYS A 60 18.72 -5.37 -23.34
C LYS A 60 18.99 -6.78 -22.81
N ARG A 61 18.34 -7.16 -21.70
CA ARG A 61 18.39 -8.53 -21.17
C ARG A 61 17.41 -9.48 -21.85
N GLY A 62 16.38 -8.95 -22.52
CA GLY A 62 15.36 -9.73 -23.21
C GLY A 62 14.29 -10.33 -22.31
N GLU A 63 14.30 -10.03 -21.00
CA GLU A 63 13.31 -10.54 -20.04
C GLU A 63 12.86 -9.46 -19.06
N PRO A 64 11.55 -9.41 -18.72
CA PRO A 64 11.03 -8.49 -17.71
C PRO A 64 11.43 -8.95 -16.31
N ILE A 65 11.44 -8.02 -15.37
CA ILE A 65 11.56 -8.37 -13.95
C ILE A 65 10.16 -8.49 -13.33
N ASN A 66 10.05 -9.25 -12.24
CA ASN A 66 8.81 -9.31 -11.47
C ASN A 66 9.07 -9.15 -9.98
N PHE A 67 8.09 -8.57 -9.30
CA PHE A 67 8.08 -8.39 -7.85
C PHE A 67 6.65 -8.19 -7.35
N GLN A 68 6.45 -8.37 -6.04
CA GLN A 68 5.17 -8.16 -5.40
C GLN A 68 5.13 -6.78 -4.73
N ILE A 69 4.08 -6.00 -5.01
CA ILE A 69 3.89 -4.65 -4.43
C ILE A 69 3.74 -4.74 -2.91
N GLY A 70 4.43 -3.85 -2.19
CA GLY A 70 4.38 -3.74 -0.73
C GLY A 70 5.35 -4.67 0.00
N THR A 71 6.19 -5.41 -0.73
CA THR A 71 7.20 -6.31 -0.15
C THR A 71 8.59 -5.69 -0.07
N ARG A 72 8.76 -4.42 -0.51
CA ARG A 72 10.03 -3.68 -0.49
C ARG A 72 11.17 -4.41 -1.21
N LYS A 73 10.84 -5.15 -2.27
CA LYS A 73 11.80 -5.85 -3.13
C LYS A 73 12.46 -4.94 -4.16
N VAL A 74 11.88 -3.77 -4.39
CA VAL A 74 12.41 -2.69 -5.24
C VAL A 74 12.49 -1.40 -4.42
N ILE A 75 13.15 -0.38 -4.96
CA ILE A 75 13.23 0.94 -4.32
C ILE A 75 11.83 1.54 -4.08
N ALA A 76 11.66 2.30 -3.00
CA ALA A 76 10.35 2.83 -2.60
C ALA A 76 9.68 3.68 -3.69
N GLY A 77 10.49 4.44 -4.45
CA GLY A 77 9.99 5.27 -5.55
C GLY A 77 9.34 4.47 -6.69
N TRP A 78 9.72 3.19 -6.88
CA TRP A 78 9.05 2.33 -7.84
C TRP A 78 7.66 1.95 -7.37
N GLU A 79 7.53 1.41 -6.15
CA GLU A 79 6.23 1.00 -5.60
C GLU A 79 5.25 2.19 -5.57
N LEU A 80 5.73 3.38 -5.17
CA LEU A 80 4.95 4.62 -5.19
C LEU A 80 4.61 5.09 -6.61
N GLY A 81 5.56 5.02 -7.54
CA GLY A 81 5.43 5.57 -8.88
C GLY A 81 4.51 4.79 -9.81
N ILE A 82 4.37 3.47 -9.61
CA ILE A 82 3.57 2.59 -10.48
C ILE A 82 2.21 2.21 -9.90
N MET A 83 1.94 2.55 -8.64
CA MET A 83 0.67 2.28 -7.98
C MET A 83 -0.50 2.83 -8.83
N GLY A 84 -1.57 2.03 -8.99
CA GLY A 84 -2.73 2.37 -9.82
C GLY A 84 -2.52 2.31 -11.35
N MET A 85 -1.31 2.01 -11.85
CA MET A 85 -1.14 1.66 -13.26
C MET A 85 -1.85 0.35 -13.58
N LYS A 86 -2.09 0.09 -14.87
CA LYS A 86 -2.74 -1.13 -15.35
C LYS A 86 -1.82 -1.88 -16.30
N LYS A 87 -2.10 -3.18 -16.47
CA LYS A 87 -1.49 -3.99 -17.54
C LYS A 87 -1.57 -3.26 -18.89
N GLY A 88 -0.45 -3.27 -19.62
CA GLY A 88 -0.26 -2.55 -20.87
C GLY A 88 0.07 -1.07 -20.71
N GLY A 89 0.16 -0.55 -19.47
CA GLY A 89 0.52 0.83 -19.19
C GLY A 89 2.01 1.09 -19.36
N LYS A 90 2.38 2.34 -19.66
CA LYS A 90 3.75 2.82 -19.69
C LYS A 90 3.85 4.16 -18.99
N ARG A 91 4.80 4.32 -18.06
CA ARG A 91 4.96 5.55 -17.27
C ARG A 91 6.43 5.93 -17.17
N LYS A 92 6.70 7.23 -17.30
CA LYS A 92 8.02 7.80 -17.01
C LYS A 92 7.97 8.49 -15.66
N ILE A 93 8.83 8.09 -14.74
CA ILE A 93 8.88 8.63 -13.37
C ILE A 93 10.26 9.18 -13.04
N PHE A 94 10.29 10.29 -12.32
CA PHE A 94 11.46 10.82 -11.65
C PHE A 94 11.39 10.43 -10.17
N ILE A 95 12.47 9.85 -9.66
CA ILE A 95 12.59 9.37 -8.29
C ILE A 95 13.71 10.14 -7.61
N PRO A 96 13.43 10.94 -6.56
CA PRO A 96 14.47 11.59 -5.79
C PRO A 96 15.34 10.55 -5.08
N SER A 97 16.62 10.86 -4.85
CA SER A 97 17.59 9.90 -4.31
C SER A 97 17.14 9.22 -3.02
N GLN A 98 16.44 9.93 -2.14
CA GLN A 98 15.90 9.41 -0.87
C GLN A 98 14.85 8.30 -1.04
N LEU A 99 14.13 8.29 -2.17
CA LEU A 99 13.20 7.22 -2.56
C LEU A 99 13.86 6.17 -3.48
N ALA A 100 15.15 6.33 -3.76
CA ALA A 100 16.01 5.42 -4.52
C ALA A 100 17.08 4.81 -3.61
N TYR A 101 18.36 5.07 -3.87
CA TYR A 101 19.51 4.49 -3.14
C TYR A 101 20.12 5.42 -2.08
N GLY A 102 19.62 6.65 -1.96
CA GLY A 102 20.05 7.63 -0.97
C GLY A 102 21.53 7.96 -1.06
N GLU A 103 22.21 7.98 0.09
CA GLU A 103 23.64 8.27 0.21
C GLU A 103 24.55 7.13 -0.31
N ASN A 104 23.97 6.01 -0.74
CA ASN A 104 24.73 4.86 -1.22
C ASN A 104 24.97 4.97 -2.73
N ALA A 105 26.20 4.67 -3.16
CA ALA A 105 26.51 4.39 -4.55
C ALA A 105 26.20 2.92 -4.87
N ILE A 106 25.79 2.63 -6.11
CA ILE A 106 25.57 1.27 -6.61
C ILE A 106 26.60 0.94 -7.68
N GLY A 107 27.57 0.11 -7.30
CA GLY A 107 28.71 -0.24 -8.14
C GLY A 107 29.39 1.01 -8.71
N ASN A 108 29.71 0.97 -10.00
CA ASN A 108 30.28 2.11 -10.73
C ASN A 108 29.24 2.80 -11.64
N VAL A 109 27.95 2.50 -11.48
CA VAL A 109 26.88 2.91 -12.42
C VAL A 109 25.94 3.96 -11.85
N ILE A 110 25.72 3.98 -10.53
CA ILE A 110 24.88 4.98 -9.87
C ILE A 110 25.68 5.64 -8.74
N PRO A 111 26.07 6.92 -8.88
CA PRO A 111 26.72 7.67 -7.80
C PRO A 111 25.81 7.83 -6.57
N ALA A 112 26.40 8.04 -5.40
CA ALA A 112 25.67 8.44 -4.20
C ALA A 112 24.81 9.70 -4.42
N ASN A 113 23.66 9.76 -3.76
CA ASN A 113 22.69 10.86 -3.83
C ASN A 113 22.11 11.13 -5.22
N SER A 114 22.17 10.15 -6.13
CA SER A 114 21.65 10.31 -7.49
C SER A 114 20.12 10.21 -7.54
N ASN A 115 19.48 11.18 -8.18
CA ASN A 115 18.09 11.03 -8.62
C ASN A 115 18.04 10.13 -9.84
N LEU A 116 16.95 9.39 -9.99
CA LEU A 116 16.80 8.41 -11.06
C LEU A 116 15.57 8.74 -11.91
N ILE A 117 15.68 8.49 -13.20
CA ILE A 117 14.56 8.54 -14.13
C ILE A 117 14.33 7.12 -14.62
N PHE A 118 13.08 6.67 -14.56
CA PHE A 118 12.68 5.37 -15.09
C PHE A 118 11.58 5.53 -16.12
N GLU A 119 11.72 4.86 -17.26
CA GLU A 119 10.60 4.53 -18.14
C GLU A 119 10.20 3.08 -17.86
N ILE A 120 8.98 2.84 -17.41
CA ILE A 120 8.47 1.54 -16.98
C ILE A 120 7.28 1.15 -17.83
N GLU A 121 7.27 -0.07 -18.35
CA GLU A 121 6.16 -0.69 -19.07
C GLU A 121 5.62 -1.87 -18.26
N ILE A 122 4.31 -1.89 -18.01
CA ILE A 122 3.62 -2.93 -17.26
C ILE A 122 3.20 -4.04 -18.22
N ILE A 123 3.95 -5.14 -18.22
CA ILE A 123 3.73 -6.28 -19.11
C ILE A 123 2.57 -7.13 -18.61
N ASP A 124 2.53 -7.40 -17.31
CA ASP A 124 1.44 -8.15 -16.69
C ASP A 124 1.21 -7.76 -15.24
N VAL A 125 -0.01 -8.00 -14.77
CA VAL A 125 -0.43 -7.76 -13.39
C VAL A 125 -1.25 -8.96 -12.92
N LEU A 126 -0.69 -9.74 -12.01
CA LEU A 126 -1.41 -10.77 -11.30
C LEU A 126 -2.04 -10.14 -10.06
N GLN A 127 -3.37 -10.20 -10.00
CA GLN A 127 -4.13 -9.72 -8.85
C GLN A 127 -3.80 -10.54 -7.60
N PRO A 128 -3.85 -9.94 -6.41
CA PRO A 128 -3.65 -10.67 -5.17
C PRO A 128 -4.74 -11.73 -4.96
N SER A 129 -4.49 -12.67 -4.05
CA SER A 129 -5.40 -13.79 -3.77
C SER A 129 -6.67 -13.38 -2.99
N TYR A 130 -6.84 -12.09 -2.68
CA TYR A 130 -8.03 -11.52 -2.05
C TYR A 130 -8.72 -10.53 -2.99
N LYS A 131 -9.98 -10.21 -2.70
CA LYS A 131 -10.75 -9.22 -3.47
C LYS A 131 -10.85 -7.89 -2.73
N LEU A 132 -10.52 -6.80 -3.39
CA LEU A 132 -10.89 -5.48 -2.88
C LEU A 132 -12.38 -5.25 -3.07
N ILE A 133 -13.03 -4.69 -2.05
CA ILE A 133 -14.40 -4.19 -2.18
C ILE A 133 -14.45 -2.70 -1.89
N ASP A 134 -15.32 -2.00 -2.61
CA ASP A 134 -15.62 -0.58 -2.37
C ASP A 134 -16.78 -0.39 -1.40
N ASN A 135 -17.10 0.87 -1.12
CA ASN A 135 -18.16 1.23 -0.18
C ASN A 135 -19.57 0.84 -0.67
N LEU A 136 -19.79 0.77 -1.99
CA LEU A 136 -21.07 0.37 -2.56
C LEU A 136 -21.26 -1.15 -2.39
N GLN A 137 -20.21 -1.91 -2.70
CA GLN A 137 -20.17 -3.36 -2.51
C GLN A 137 -20.29 -3.73 -1.04
N LEU A 138 -19.71 -2.95 -0.13
CA LEU A 138 -19.89 -3.15 1.32
C LEU A 138 -21.36 -3.04 1.74
N LYS A 139 -22.10 -2.03 1.25
CA LYS A 139 -23.54 -1.87 1.55
C LYS A 139 -24.35 -3.09 1.11
N LEU A 140 -24.03 -3.66 -0.05
CA LEU A 140 -24.65 -4.89 -0.55
C LEU A 140 -24.23 -6.12 0.27
N ALA A 141 -22.98 -6.14 0.75
CA ALA A 141 -22.48 -7.23 1.58
C ALA A 141 -23.15 -7.26 2.96
N GLN A 142 -23.51 -6.10 3.54
CA GLN A 142 -24.22 -6.03 4.82
C GLN A 142 -25.61 -6.67 4.80
N THR A 143 -26.25 -6.75 3.64
CA THR A 143 -27.56 -7.40 3.47
C THR A 143 -27.43 -8.87 3.01
N SER A 144 -26.20 -9.40 2.98
CA SER A 144 -25.85 -10.74 2.51
C SER A 144 -25.16 -11.56 3.62
N ASP A 145 -24.65 -12.74 3.29
CA ASP A 145 -23.99 -13.69 4.20
C ASP A 145 -22.52 -13.34 4.54
N TYR A 146 -22.09 -12.09 4.37
CA TYR A 146 -20.71 -11.69 4.63
C TYR A 146 -20.45 -11.48 6.13
N LYS A 147 -19.28 -11.93 6.58
CA LYS A 147 -18.72 -11.65 7.91
C LYS A 147 -17.78 -10.45 7.80
N ILE A 148 -18.22 -9.30 8.30
CA ILE A 148 -17.40 -8.08 8.35
C ILE A 148 -16.56 -8.15 9.62
N VAL A 149 -15.24 -8.13 9.49
CA VAL A 149 -14.28 -8.20 10.60
C VAL A 149 -13.56 -6.87 10.72
N ASP A 150 -13.93 -6.09 11.72
CA ASP A 150 -13.25 -4.83 12.05
C ASP A 150 -11.98 -5.16 12.83
N ILE A 151 -10.81 -4.95 12.22
CA ILE A 151 -9.51 -5.30 12.79
C ILE A 151 -8.82 -4.17 13.54
N ARG A 152 -9.50 -3.04 13.69
CA ARG A 152 -8.95 -1.81 14.26
C ARG A 152 -8.80 -1.89 15.78
N THR A 153 -8.04 -0.97 16.35
CA THR A 153 -7.91 -0.84 17.80
C THR A 153 -9.15 -0.20 18.42
N ASP A 154 -9.39 -0.45 19.70
CA ASP A 154 -10.49 0.19 20.44
C ASP A 154 -10.43 1.70 20.37
N LYS A 155 -9.22 2.28 20.40
CA LYS A 155 -9.01 3.72 20.26
C LYS A 155 -9.53 4.24 18.91
N GLN A 156 -9.29 3.51 17.83
CA GLN A 156 -9.79 3.87 16.50
C GLN A 156 -11.31 3.76 16.42
N ARG A 157 -11.89 2.68 16.96
CA ARG A 157 -13.35 2.48 17.01
C ARG A 157 -14.04 3.55 17.86
N LYS A 158 -13.53 3.89 19.03
CA LYS A 158 -14.06 4.97 19.88
C LYS A 158 -14.08 6.33 19.18
N LYS A 159 -13.09 6.58 18.32
CA LYS A 159 -12.99 7.84 17.58
C LYS A 159 -14.00 7.94 16.43
N THR A 160 -14.35 6.82 15.80
CA THR A 160 -15.03 6.83 14.49
C THR A 160 -16.32 6.03 14.44
N GLY A 161 -16.63 5.25 15.48
CA GLY A 161 -17.68 4.24 15.46
C GLY A 161 -17.25 2.95 14.75
N ILE A 162 -18.22 2.05 14.58
CA ILE A 162 -18.06 0.74 13.95
C ILE A 162 -19.09 0.53 12.84
N ILE A 163 -18.83 -0.41 11.94
CA ILE A 163 -19.84 -0.85 10.97
C ILE A 163 -20.88 -1.70 11.73
N PRO A 164 -22.20 -1.42 11.56
CA PRO A 164 -23.27 -2.23 12.14
C PRO A 164 -23.09 -3.73 11.91
N GLY A 165 -23.16 -4.51 12.99
CA GLY A 165 -23.04 -5.97 12.97
C GLY A 165 -21.65 -6.52 12.64
N SER A 166 -20.61 -5.68 12.61
CA SER A 166 -19.24 -6.14 12.42
C SER A 166 -18.72 -6.92 13.63
N ILE A 167 -17.93 -7.96 13.35
CA ILE A 167 -17.19 -8.74 14.34
C ILE A 167 -15.94 -7.95 14.69
N LEU A 168 -15.79 -7.61 15.96
CA LEU A 168 -14.72 -6.74 16.43
C LEU A 168 -13.54 -7.59 16.94
N ILE A 169 -12.47 -7.71 16.14
CA ILE A 169 -11.29 -8.49 16.50
C ILE A 169 -10.03 -7.69 16.17
N THR A 170 -9.42 -7.05 17.17
CA THR A 170 -8.20 -6.25 16.93
C THR A 170 -7.04 -7.15 16.51
N ALA A 171 -6.44 -6.86 15.36
CA ALA A 171 -5.33 -7.67 14.82
C ALA A 171 -3.95 -7.14 15.23
N PHE A 172 -3.81 -5.83 15.36
CA PHE A 172 -2.56 -5.16 15.74
C PHE A 172 -2.83 -4.17 16.86
N ASP A 173 -1.91 -4.07 17.82
CA ASP A 173 -1.99 -3.07 18.87
C ASP A 173 -1.62 -1.66 18.37
N ASP A 174 -1.71 -0.66 19.25
CA ASP A 174 -1.40 0.74 18.92
C ASP A 174 0.09 0.96 18.57
N THR A 175 0.96 -0.03 18.79
CA THR A 175 2.38 -0.02 18.40
C THR A 175 2.65 -0.79 17.10
N GLY A 176 1.62 -1.38 16.50
CA GLY A 176 1.70 -2.16 15.28
C GLY A 176 2.14 -3.62 15.49
N ASN A 177 2.19 -4.11 16.72
CA ASN A 177 2.49 -5.51 16.98
C ASN A 177 1.25 -6.38 16.79
N PHE A 178 1.41 -7.53 16.14
CA PHE A 178 0.31 -8.47 15.93
C PHE A 178 -0.15 -9.11 17.25
N ILE A 179 -1.46 -9.10 17.50
CA ILE A 179 -2.06 -9.66 18.72
C ILE A 179 -2.13 -11.18 18.60
N ARG A 180 -1.47 -11.89 19.51
CA ARG A 180 -1.33 -13.36 19.48
C ARG A 180 -2.68 -14.08 19.48
N ASP A 181 -3.65 -13.57 20.22
CA ASP A 181 -4.96 -14.18 20.37
C ASP A 181 -5.89 -13.94 19.16
N PHE A 182 -5.48 -13.11 18.20
CA PHE A 182 -6.29 -12.80 17.02
C PHE A 182 -6.79 -14.05 16.30
N PHE A 183 -5.91 -15.02 16.03
CA PHE A 183 -6.29 -16.24 15.31
C PHE A 183 -7.30 -17.09 16.07
N LYS A 184 -7.14 -17.19 17.39
CA LYS A 184 -8.07 -17.94 18.23
C LYS A 184 -9.47 -17.33 18.15
N ILE A 185 -9.58 -16.02 18.39
CA ILE A 185 -10.86 -15.29 18.35
C ILE A 185 -11.45 -15.34 16.94
N TYR A 186 -10.62 -15.21 15.91
CA TYR A 186 -11.05 -15.33 14.52
C TYR A 186 -11.71 -16.70 14.25
N GLN A 187 -11.05 -17.79 14.63
CA GLN A 187 -11.54 -19.16 14.40
C GLN A 187 -12.78 -19.51 15.24
N GLU A 188 -12.98 -18.87 16.38
CA GLU A 188 -14.22 -19.01 17.18
C GLU A 188 -15.44 -18.40 16.49
N ASN A 189 -15.23 -17.42 15.60
CA ASN A 189 -16.30 -16.66 14.95
C ASN A 189 -16.46 -16.97 13.44
N ILE A 190 -15.43 -17.54 12.82
CA ILE A 190 -15.31 -17.63 11.36
C ILE A 190 -14.80 -19.00 10.95
N THR A 191 -15.49 -19.58 9.97
CA THR A 191 -15.16 -20.84 9.33
C THR A 191 -14.52 -20.62 7.95
N ASN A 192 -13.83 -21.64 7.43
CA ASN A 192 -13.12 -21.53 6.15
C ASN A 192 -14.04 -21.26 4.92
N GLY A 193 -15.34 -21.56 5.04
CA GLY A 193 -16.31 -21.33 3.96
C GLY A 193 -16.93 -19.93 3.97
N ASP A 194 -16.77 -19.18 5.06
CA ASP A 194 -17.39 -17.87 5.21
C ASP A 194 -16.81 -16.85 4.22
N LYS A 195 -17.67 -15.93 3.76
CA LYS A 195 -17.24 -14.76 2.99
C LYS A 195 -16.82 -13.67 3.96
N VAL A 196 -15.53 -13.37 4.01
CA VAL A 196 -14.98 -12.46 5.02
C VAL A 196 -14.56 -11.15 4.38
N ILE A 197 -14.86 -10.04 5.05
CA ILE A 197 -14.39 -8.70 4.71
C ILE A 197 -13.57 -8.19 5.89
N PHE A 198 -12.26 -8.02 5.71
CA PHE A 198 -11.45 -7.32 6.68
C PHE A 198 -11.57 -5.80 6.52
N VAL A 199 -11.70 -5.10 7.64
CA VAL A 199 -11.85 -3.65 7.70
C VAL A 199 -10.79 -3.05 8.62
N SER A 200 -9.94 -2.20 8.06
CA SER A 200 -8.97 -1.39 8.80
C SER A 200 -9.32 0.10 8.68
N ASP A 201 -8.51 0.97 9.29
CA ASP A 201 -8.75 2.43 9.24
C ASP A 201 -8.68 2.97 7.80
N LYS A 202 -7.67 2.57 7.03
CA LYS A 202 -7.41 3.06 5.65
C LYS A 202 -7.33 1.96 4.59
N GLY A 203 -7.67 0.72 4.92
CA GLY A 203 -7.66 -0.41 3.98
C GLY A 203 -6.31 -1.15 3.84
N GLU A 204 -5.17 -0.49 4.10
CA GLU A 204 -3.83 -1.08 3.97
C GLU A 204 -3.62 -2.31 4.86
N VAL A 205 -3.91 -2.18 6.16
CA VAL A 205 -3.70 -3.27 7.13
C VAL A 205 -4.65 -4.45 6.86
N SER A 206 -5.88 -4.15 6.45
CA SER A 206 -6.85 -5.19 6.08
C SER A 206 -6.44 -5.92 4.79
N ALA A 207 -5.82 -5.24 3.83
CA ALA A 207 -5.26 -5.87 2.64
C ALA A 207 -4.10 -6.82 2.98
N ILE A 208 -3.23 -6.46 3.93
CA ILE A 208 -2.14 -7.32 4.40
C ILE A 208 -2.70 -8.60 5.03
N LEU A 209 -3.66 -8.48 5.95
CA LEU A 209 -4.29 -9.66 6.54
C LEU A 209 -5.04 -10.47 5.50
N ALA A 210 -5.81 -9.84 4.62
CA ALA A 210 -6.55 -10.51 3.57
C ALA A 210 -5.62 -11.36 2.69
N ASN A 211 -4.47 -10.80 2.28
CA ASN A 211 -3.47 -11.53 1.53
C ASN A 211 -2.87 -12.70 2.33
N GLY A 212 -2.47 -12.47 3.58
CA GLY A 212 -1.92 -13.50 4.45
C GLY A 212 -2.88 -14.68 4.66
N PHE A 213 -4.17 -14.40 4.87
CA PHE A 213 -5.21 -15.42 5.00
C PHE A 213 -5.43 -16.19 3.71
N ALA A 214 -5.50 -15.51 2.57
CA ALA A 214 -5.70 -16.16 1.28
C ALA A 214 -4.48 -17.01 0.86
N GLU A 215 -3.26 -16.48 0.99
CA GLU A 215 -2.05 -17.14 0.49
C GLU A 215 -1.52 -18.21 1.45
N ASN A 216 -1.48 -17.92 2.75
CA ASN A 216 -0.84 -18.81 3.74
C ASN A 216 -1.83 -19.78 4.37
N LEU A 217 -3.06 -19.33 4.65
CA LEU A 217 -4.09 -20.18 5.26
C LEU A 217 -5.03 -20.82 4.24
N LYS A 218 -4.88 -20.47 2.95
CA LYS A 218 -5.72 -20.97 1.84
C LYS A 218 -7.22 -20.71 2.07
N GLN A 219 -7.54 -19.67 2.84
CA GLN A 219 -8.92 -19.31 3.09
C GLN A 219 -9.54 -18.72 1.82
N LEU A 220 -10.70 -19.25 1.45
CA LEU A 220 -11.45 -18.81 0.29
C LEU A 220 -12.30 -17.59 0.65
N ASN A 221 -12.76 -16.84 -0.37
CA ASN A 221 -13.71 -15.73 -0.21
C ASN A 221 -13.26 -14.63 0.76
N ILE A 222 -11.95 -14.32 0.77
CA ILE A 222 -11.38 -13.24 1.56
C ILE A 222 -11.41 -11.91 0.78
N HIS A 223 -11.87 -10.87 1.46
CA HIS A 223 -12.01 -9.52 0.92
C HIS A 223 -11.39 -8.49 1.86
N SER A 224 -11.00 -7.33 1.31
CA SER A 224 -10.58 -6.16 2.09
C SER A 224 -11.34 -4.93 1.62
N LEU A 225 -11.82 -4.11 2.56
CA LEU A 225 -12.40 -2.81 2.25
C LEU A 225 -11.30 -1.84 1.79
N LYS A 226 -11.39 -1.36 0.53
CA LYS A 226 -10.32 -0.63 -0.16
C LYS A 226 -9.81 0.60 0.59
N ASP A 227 -10.74 1.45 1.05
CA ASP A 227 -10.42 2.73 1.68
C ASP A 227 -10.64 2.71 3.22
N GLY A 228 -10.90 1.53 3.76
CA GLY A 228 -11.19 1.33 5.18
C GLY A 228 -12.36 2.19 5.68
N ILE A 229 -12.34 2.49 6.97
CA ILE A 229 -13.37 3.31 7.63
C ILE A 229 -13.30 4.78 7.21
N GLN A 230 -12.11 5.30 6.92
CA GLN A 230 -11.98 6.67 6.43
C GLN A 230 -12.74 6.87 5.10
N GLY A 231 -12.71 5.87 4.21
CA GLY A 231 -13.51 5.89 2.98
C GLY A 231 -15.01 5.96 3.24
N LEU A 232 -15.50 5.27 4.27
CA LEU A 232 -16.90 5.30 4.68
C LEU A 232 -17.31 6.64 5.28
N ILE A 233 -16.45 7.24 6.12
CA ILE A 233 -16.67 8.57 6.69
C ILE A 233 -16.79 9.62 5.57
N ASN A 234 -15.92 9.56 4.56
CA ASN A 234 -15.91 10.50 3.45
C ASN A 234 -17.22 10.50 2.63
N ILE A 235 -18.00 9.41 2.70
CA ILE A 235 -19.30 9.29 2.03
C ILE A 235 -20.49 9.38 3.00
N ASN A 236 -20.26 9.86 4.23
CA ASN A 236 -21.26 9.95 5.30
C ASN A 236 -22.00 8.62 5.56
N PHE A 237 -21.28 7.51 5.51
CA PHE A 237 -21.82 6.22 5.90
C PHE A 237 -22.20 6.23 7.39
N ILE A 238 -23.33 5.60 7.74
CA ILE A 238 -23.82 5.56 9.12
C ILE A 238 -23.04 4.50 9.89
N LEU A 239 -22.15 4.94 10.78
CA LEU A 239 -21.43 4.10 11.74
C LEU A 239 -22.17 4.09 13.08
N GLU A 240 -22.14 2.96 13.78
CA GLU A 240 -22.65 2.82 15.14
C GLU A 240 -21.64 3.36 16.16
N GLU A 241 -22.14 3.96 17.23
CA GLU A 241 -21.30 4.38 18.35
C GLU A 241 -20.65 3.16 19.01
N TYR A 242 -19.36 3.28 19.34
CA TYR A 242 -18.62 2.24 20.06
C TYR A 242 -18.40 2.67 21.50
N LEU A 243 -19.15 2.05 22.41
CA LEU A 243 -19.16 2.32 23.84
C LEU A 243 -18.03 1.57 24.57
#